data_AF-A0A9D9LN58-F1
#
_entry.id   AF-A0A9D9LN58-F1
#
_cell.length_a   1.000
_cell.length_b   1.000
_cell.length_c   1.000
_cell.angle_alpha   90.00
_cell.angle_beta   90.00
_cell.angle_gamma   90.00
#
_symmetry.space_group_name_H-M   'P 1'
#
loop_
_entity.id
_entity.type
_entity.pdbx_description
1 polymer ?
#
loop_
_entity_poly.entity_id
_entity_poly.type
_entity_poly.pdbx_seq_one_letter_code
_entity_poly.pdbx_strand_id
1 'polypeptide(L)' 'MSTPRFSVIIPLYNKEAEIERTLRSVLAQTLAPLEIVIVDDGSTDRSVERVEAINSP' A
#
# COMPACT_ATOMS: atom_id res chain seq x y z
N MET A 1 -1.76 -21.69 -18.83
CA MET A 1 -2.73 -20.66 -18.37
C MET A 1 -1.96 -19.37 -18.12
N SER A 2 -2.50 -18.21 -18.49
CA SER A 2 -1.84 -16.92 -18.19
C SER A 2 -2.05 -16.57 -16.73
N THR A 3 -1.01 -16.09 -16.06
CA THR A 3 -1.13 -15.53 -14.70
C THR A 3 -1.94 -14.23 -14.77
N PRO A 4 -2.97 -14.06 -13.92
CA PRO A 4 -3.75 -12.82 -13.91
C PRO A 4 -2.89 -11.67 -13.40
N ARG A 5 -3.07 -10.48 -13.98
CA ARG A 5 -2.50 -9.23 -13.46
C ARG A 5 -3.60 -8.45 -12.76
N PHE A 6 -3.26 -7.85 -11.63
CA PHE A 6 -4.17 -7.03 -10.85
C PHE A 6 -3.41 -5.88 -10.19
N SER A 7 -4.16 -4.82 -9.87
CA SER A 7 -3.70 -3.67 -9.11
C SER A 7 -4.33 -3.71 -7.71
N VAL A 8 -3.64 -3.19 -6.71
CA VAL A 8 -4.19 -3.04 -5.35
C VAL A 8 -4.40 -1.56 -5.06
N ILE A 9 -5.63 -1.18 -4.73
CA ILE A 9 -5.98 0.19 -4.36
C ILE A 9 -6.21 0.24 -2.85
N ILE A 10 -5.52 1.13 -2.16
CA ILE A 10 -5.59 1.30 -0.70
C ILE A 10 -6.04 2.73 -0.39
N PRO A 11 -7.30 2.95 -0.04
CA PRO A 11 -7.75 4.21 0.53
C PRO A 11 -7.07 4.45 1.88
N LEU A 12 -6.60 5.67 2.11
CA LEU A 12 -5.85 6.05 3.30
C LEU A 12 -6.42 7.33 3.90
N TYR A 13 -6.83 7.27 5.16
CA TYR A 13 -7.20 8.44 5.96
C TYR A 13 -6.90 8.17 7.42
N ASN A 14 -5.90 8.86 7.98
CA ASN A 14 -5.49 8.78 9.38
C ASN A 14 -5.29 7.34 9.91
N LYS A 15 -4.39 6.58 9.27
CA LYS A 15 -4.00 5.19 9.59
C LYS A 15 -2.50 5.02 9.79
N GLU A 16 -1.82 5.96 10.45
CA GLU A 16 -0.37 5.89 10.66
C GLU A 16 0.10 4.62 11.39
N ALA A 17 -0.78 3.99 12.18
CA ALA A 17 -0.47 2.78 12.95
C ALA A 17 -0.58 1.48 12.12
N GLU A 18 -1.41 1.47 11.06
CA GLU A 18 -1.68 0.25 10.28
C GLU A 18 -1.03 0.25 8.91
N ILE A 19 -0.80 1.42 8.30
CA ILE A 19 -0.44 1.52 6.89
C ILE A 19 0.83 0.75 6.54
N GLU A 20 1.84 0.77 7.41
CA GLU A 20 3.08 0.04 7.19
C GLU A 20 2.85 -1.48 7.18
N ARG A 21 2.07 -2.01 8.13
CA ARG A 21 1.74 -3.44 8.18
C ARG A 21 0.92 -3.86 6.96
N THR A 22 -0.02 -3.02 6.52
CA THR A 22 -0.82 -3.26 5.32
C THR A 22 0.07 -3.38 4.08
N LEU A 23 0.98 -2.43 3.87
CA LEU A 23 1.87 -2.45 2.71
C LEU A 23 2.83 -3.63 2.74
N ARG A 24 3.43 -3.95 3.89
CA ARG A 24 4.27 -5.16 4.04
C ARG A 24 3.49 -6.44 3.73
N SER A 25 2.21 -6.51 4.11
CA SER A 25 1.34 -7.66 3.81
C SER A 25 1.07 -7.81 2.31
N VAL A 26 0.87 -6.71 1.59
CA VAL A 26 0.63 -6.71 0.13
C VAL A 26 1.90 -7.04 -0.64
N LEU A 27 3.05 -6.49 -0.22
CA LEU A 27 4.35 -6.78 -0.83
C LEU A 27 4.79 -8.24 -0.63
N ALA A 28 4.31 -8.91 0.43
CA ALA A 28 4.61 -10.31 0.72
C ALA A 28 3.69 -11.32 0.02
N GLN A 29 2.77 -10.89 -0.85
CA GLN A 29 1.86 -11.82 -1.55
C GLN A 29 2.63 -12.74 -2.51
N THR A 30 2.18 -13.99 -2.62
CA THR A 30 2.78 -15.00 -3.51
C THR A 30 2.61 -14.67 -4.99
N LEU A 31 1.51 -13.98 -5.33
CA LEU A 31 1.31 -13.35 -6.64
C LEU A 31 1.42 -11.84 -6.45
N ALA A 32 2.52 -11.26 -6.88
CA ALA A 32 2.78 -9.83 -6.75
C ALA A 32 1.78 -9.01 -7.61
N PRO A 33 1.23 -7.91 -7.07
CA PRO A 33 0.42 -6.99 -7.85
C PRO A 33 1.28 -6.28 -8.91
N LEU A 34 0.63 -5.83 -9.99
CA LEU A 34 1.28 -4.99 -11.00
C LEU A 34 1.66 -3.62 -10.42
N GLU A 35 0.80 -3.06 -9.59
CA GLU A 35 0.96 -1.77 -8.94
C GLU A 35 0.17 -1.74 -7.64
N ILE A 36 0.61 -0.88 -6.72
CA ILE A 36 -0.11 -0.54 -5.49
C ILE A 36 -0.37 0.96 -5.55
N VAL A 37 -1.64 1.35 -5.54
CA VAL A 37 -2.06 2.76 -5.58
C VAL A 37 -2.65 3.12 -4.23
N ILE A 38 -2.01 4.06 -3.55
CA ILE A 38 -2.52 4.61 -2.29
C ILE A 38 -3.25 5.91 -2.61
N VAL A 39 -4.50 6.01 -2.14
CA VAL A 39 -5.32 7.20 -2.31
C VAL A 39 -5.50 7.84 -0.94
N ASP A 40 -4.67 8.85 -0.66
CA ASP A 40 -4.82 9.63 0.56
C ASP A 40 -6.00 10.60 0.45
N ASP A 41 -6.94 10.50 1.39
CA ASP A 41 -8.14 11.34 1.48
C ASP A 41 -7.93 12.53 2.43
N GLY A 42 -6.74 13.14 2.39
CA GLY A 42 -6.38 14.29 3.21
C GLY A 42 -6.02 13.91 4.65
N SER A 43 -5.17 12.90 4.85
CA SER A 43 -4.70 12.55 6.19
C SER A 43 -3.98 13.73 6.84
N THR A 44 -4.23 13.90 8.13
CA THR A 44 -3.61 14.94 8.98
C THR A 44 -2.63 14.36 10.00
N ASP A 45 -2.54 13.03 10.09
CA ASP A 45 -1.55 12.31 10.88
C ASP A 45 -0.31 11.98 10.01
N ARG A 46 0.55 11.07 10.49
CA ARG A 46 1.77 10.70 9.76
C ARG A 46 1.56 9.62 8.71
N SER A 47 0.33 9.29 8.31
CA SER A 47 0.03 8.21 7.37
C SER A 47 0.85 8.31 6.08
N VAL A 48 0.89 9.50 5.48
CA VAL A 48 1.62 9.75 4.23
C VAL A 48 3.12 9.60 4.43
N GLU A 49 3.68 10.17 5.51
CA GLU A 49 5.11 9.99 5.84
C GLU A 49 5.48 8.51 6.00
N ARG A 50 4.60 7.72 6.63
CA ARG A 50 4.82 6.27 6.82
C ARG A 50 4.83 5.52 5.50
N VAL A 51 3.99 5.93 4.54
CA VAL A 51 4.00 5.40 3.17
C VAL A 51 5.32 5.73 2.48
N GLU A 52 5.72 7.01 2.48
CA GLU A 52 6.92 7.48 1.78
C GLU A 52 8.22 6.87 2.35
N ALA A 53 8.23 6.52 3.63
CA ALA A 53 9.36 5.85 4.28
C ALA A 53 9.56 4.39 3.82
N ILE A 54 8.59 3.79 3.11
CA ILE A 54 8.70 2.42 2.61
C ILE A 54 9.46 2.42 1.30
N ASN A 55 10.69 1.93 1.35
CA ASN A 55 11.44 1.60 0.14
C ASN A 55 10.82 0.36 -0.50
N SER A 56 10.03 0.56 -1.56
CA SER A 56 9.65 -0.53 -2.48
C SER A 56 10.83 -0.82 -3.43
N PRO A 57 11.15 -2.08 -3.71
CA PRO A 57 12.15 -2.46 -4.70
C PRO A 57 11.75 -2.09 -6.13
#